data_AF-A0A524GUE9-F1
#
_entry.id   AF-A0A524GUE9-F1
#
_cell.length_a   1.000
_cell.length_b   1.000
_cell.length_c   1.000
_cell.angle_alpha   90.00
_cell.angle_beta   90.00
_cell.angle_gamma   90.00
#
_symmetry.space_group_name_H-M   'P 1'
#
loop_
_entity.id
_entity.type
_entity.pdbx_description
1 polymer ?
#
loop_
_entity_poly.entity_id
_entity_poly.type
_entity_poly.pdbx_seq_one_letter_code
_entity_poly.pdbx_strand_id
1 'polypeptide(L)' 'ISGVPQLDEMREDQTRRFIALVDEFYDRRVKLIISAATDAKSLYTGSRLAFEFDRTISRLVEMQSSEYLALPHLA' A
#
# COMPACT_ATOMS: atom_id res chain seq x y z
N ILE A 1 8.59 1.15 6.20
CA ILE A 1 7.56 1.14 7.28
C ILE A 1 7.53 -0.26 7.87
N SER A 2 7.49 -0.40 9.19
CA SER A 2 7.47 -1.71 9.86
C SER A 2 6.22 -1.88 10.70
N GLY A 3 5.79 -3.14 10.89
CA GLY A 3 4.73 -3.49 11.82
C GLY A 3 3.35 -2.94 11.44
N VAL A 4 3.02 -2.85 10.15
CA VAL A 4 1.66 -2.47 9.72
C VAL A 4 0.68 -3.55 10.23
N PRO A 5 -0.27 -3.21 11.12
CA PRO A 5 -1.22 -4.18 11.63
C PRO A 5 -2.21 -4.58 10.54
N GLN A 6 -2.95 -5.66 10.75
CA GLN A 6 -4.12 -5.93 9.94
C GLN A 6 -5.11 -4.76 10.08
N LEU A 7 -5.62 -4.30 8.95
CA LEU A 7 -6.50 -3.14 8.83
C LEU A 7 -7.94 -3.64 8.70
N ASP A 8 -8.75 -3.37 9.70
CA ASP A 8 -10.16 -3.76 9.74
C ASP A 8 -11.07 -2.51 9.70
N GLU A 9 -12.37 -2.70 9.87
CA GLU A 9 -13.35 -1.61 9.91
C GLU A 9 -13.17 -0.68 11.12
N MET A 10 -12.46 -1.12 12.18
CA MET A 10 -12.15 -0.25 13.33
C MET A 10 -10.94 0.64 13.06
N ARG A 11 -10.22 0.41 11.96
CA ARG A 11 -8.97 1.10 11.59
C ARG A 11 -9.10 1.91 10.30
N GLU A 12 -10.29 2.39 9.95
CA GLU A 12 -10.51 3.09 8.67
C GLU A 12 -9.59 4.30 8.47
N ASP A 13 -9.38 5.12 9.51
CA ASP A 13 -8.51 6.28 9.39
C ASP A 13 -7.06 5.89 9.11
N GLN A 14 -6.59 4.80 9.74
CA GLN A 14 -5.28 4.20 9.46
C GLN A 14 -5.24 3.66 8.02
N THR A 15 -6.29 2.98 7.57
CA THR A 15 -6.40 2.48 6.20
C THR A 15 -6.34 3.60 5.17
N ARG A 16 -7.10 4.69 5.37
CA ARG A 16 -7.06 5.87 4.49
C ARG A 16 -5.67 6.49 4.41
N ARG A 17 -4.99 6.64 5.55
CA ARG A 17 -3.62 7.15 5.59
C ARG A 17 -2.63 6.22 4.90
N PHE A 18 -2.81 4.90 5.05
CA PHE A 18 -1.97 3.91 4.39
C PHE A 18 -2.14 3.97 2.87
N ILE A 19 -3.39 4.01 2.38
CA ILE A 19 -3.71 4.18 0.95
C ILE A 19 -3.06 5.46 0.42
N ALA A 20 -3.28 6.60 1.07
CA ALA A 20 -2.72 7.89 0.63
C ALA A 20 -1.19 7.89 0.58
N LEU A 21 -0.53 7.23 1.55
CA LEU A 21 0.92 7.09 1.57
C LEU A 21 1.45 6.21 0.44
N VAL A 22 0.79 5.08 0.17
CA VAL A 22 1.17 4.23 -0.97
C VAL A 22 0.98 4.98 -2.28
N ASP A 23 -0.12 5.71 -2.43
CA ASP A 23 -0.42 6.47 -3.65
C ASP A 23 0.64 7.56 -3.89
N GLU A 24 0.99 8.35 -2.88
CA GLU A 24 2.02 9.40 -3.02
C GLU A 24 3.39 8.81 -3.38
N PHE A 25 3.79 7.69 -2.77
CA PHE A 25 5.05 7.04 -3.11
C PHE A 25 5.02 6.38 -4.48
N TYR A 26 3.89 5.80 -4.86
CA TYR A 26 3.70 5.24 -6.17
C TYR A 26 3.86 6.32 -7.25
N ASP A 27 3.14 7.43 -7.09
CA ASP A 27 3.13 8.56 -8.04
C ASP A 27 4.50 9.22 -8.16
N ARG A 28 5.26 9.31 -7.06
CA ARG A 28 6.64 9.83 -7.07
C ARG A 28 7.71 8.81 -7.45
N ARG A 29 7.33 7.56 -7.72
CA ARG A 29 8.27 6.45 -8.01
C ARG A 29 9.26 6.19 -6.87
N VAL A 30 8.83 6.40 -5.64
CA VAL A 30 9.64 6.19 -4.44
C VAL A 30 9.57 4.71 -4.04
N LYS A 31 10.74 4.12 -3.83
CA LYS A 31 10.87 2.72 -3.40
C LYS A 31 10.36 2.58 -1.96
N LEU A 32 9.35 1.74 -1.78
CA LEU A 32 8.68 1.52 -0.51
C LEU A 32 8.92 0.10 -0.01
N ILE A 33 9.49 -0.04 1.19
CA ILE A 33 9.62 -1.32 1.89
C ILE A 33 8.67 -1.32 3.09
N ILE A 34 7.80 -2.32 3.16
CA ILE A 34 6.80 -2.49 4.23
C ILE A 34 6.94 -3.86 4.89
N SER A 35 6.89 -3.88 6.22
CA SER A 35 6.60 -5.09 7.00
C SER A 35 5.17 -4.98 7.55
N ALA A 36 4.39 -6.04 7.41
CA ALA A 36 3.00 -6.10 7.83
C ALA A 36 2.69 -7.40 8.58
N ALA A 37 1.62 -7.39 9.38
CA ALA A 37 1.16 -8.53 10.17
C ALA A 37 0.62 -9.69 9.32
N THR A 38 0.18 -9.40 8.09
CA THR A 38 -0.36 -10.37 7.13
C THR A 38 0.16 -10.05 5.73
N ASP A 39 -0.04 -10.97 4.79
CA ASP A 39 0.19 -10.73 3.37
C ASP A 39 -0.64 -9.55 2.85
N ALA A 40 -0.15 -8.89 1.79
CA ALA A 40 -0.76 -7.67 1.25
C ALA A 40 -2.26 -7.86 0.93
N LYS A 41 -2.65 -8.95 0.28
CA LYS A 41 -4.05 -9.25 -0.08
C LYS A 41 -4.98 -9.45 1.12
N SER A 42 -4.43 -9.82 2.29
CA SER A 42 -5.20 -10.04 3.52
C SER A 42 -5.00 -8.90 4.53
N LEU A 43 -4.26 -7.86 4.15
CA LEU A 43 -3.91 -6.73 5.01
C LEU A 43 -5.12 -5.88 5.35
N TYR A 44 -6.14 -5.83 4.48
CA TYR A 44 -7.41 -5.18 4.76
C TYR A 44 -8.55 -6.20 4.78
N THR A 45 -9.38 -6.14 5.81
CA THR A 45 -10.54 -7.03 5.99
C THR A 45 -11.85 -6.26 6.13
N GLY A 46 -11.84 -4.94 6.00
CA GLY A 46 -13.05 -4.13 6.01
C GLY A 46 -13.76 -4.08 4.67
N SER A 47 -15.01 -3.62 4.67
CA SER A 47 -15.84 -3.53 3.47
C SER A 47 -15.82 -2.14 2.81
N ARG A 48 -15.73 -1.07 3.61
CA ARG A 48 -15.95 0.32 3.18
C ARG A 48 -14.88 0.90 2.26
N LEU A 49 -13.64 0.45 2.36
CA LEU A 49 -12.51 0.90 1.53
C LEU A 49 -11.99 -0.22 0.62
N ALA A 50 -12.78 -1.29 0.42
CA ALA A 50 -12.30 -2.49 -0.27
C ALA A 50 -11.82 -2.17 -1.70
N PHE A 51 -12.57 -1.33 -2.42
CA PHE A 51 -12.23 -0.95 -3.79
C PHE A 51 -10.94 -0.11 -3.87
N GLU A 52 -10.76 0.86 -2.96
CA GLU A 52 -9.54 1.66 -2.88
C GLU A 52 -8.34 0.83 -2.43
N PHE A 53 -8.56 -0.13 -1.54
CA PHE A 53 -7.52 -1.02 -1.06
C PHE A 53 -7.08 -2.01 -2.16
N ASP A 54 -7.99 -2.52 -2.99
CA ASP A 54 -7.63 -3.37 -4.15
C ASP A 54 -6.71 -2.63 -5.14
N ARG A 55 -6.95 -1.33 -5.37
CA ARG A 55 -6.02 -0.49 -6.16
C ARG A 55 -4.66 -0.34 -5.46
N THR A 56 -4.67 -0.18 -4.15
CA THR A 56 -3.45 -0.09 -3.32
C THR A 56 -2.64 -1.37 -3.43
N ILE A 57 -3.27 -2.54 -3.41
CA ILE A 57 -2.61 -3.83 -3.62
C ILE A 57 -2.01 -3.94 -5.01
N SER A 58 -2.74 -3.51 -6.04
CA SER A 58 -2.25 -3.52 -7.42
C SER A 58 -0.97 -2.68 -7.56
N ARG A 59 -0.95 -1.48 -6.96
CA ARG A 59 0.24 -0.61 -6.89
C ARG A 59 1.39 -1.26 -6.14
N LEU A 60 1.14 -1.82 -4.96
CA LEU A 60 2.18 -2.51 -4.18
C LEU A 60 2.79 -3.69 -4.93
N VAL A 61 2.00 -4.42 -5.72
CA VAL A 61 2.49 -5.51 -6.58
C VAL A 61 3.36 -4.96 -7.71
N GLU A 62 2.92 -3.90 -8.38
CA GLU A 62 3.70 -3.26 -9.45
C GLU A 62 5.03 -2.70 -8.92
N MET A 63 5.02 -2.09 -7.73
CA MET A 63 6.22 -1.54 -7.06
C MET A 63 7.28 -2.60 -6.74
N GLN A 64 6.93 -3.88 -6.75
CA GLN A 64 7.85 -5.00 -6.55
C GLN A 64 8.52 -5.47 -7.85
N SER A 65 8.02 -5.02 -9.02
CA SER A 65 8.59 -5.41 -10.31
C SER A 65 9.98 -4.81 -10.53
N SER A 66 10.84 -5.52 -11.26
CA SER A 66 12.15 -5.03 -11.68
C SER A 66 12.05 -3.73 -12.48
N GLU A 67 11.01 -3.65 -13.31
CA GLU A 67 10.70 -2.53 -14.18
C GLU A 67 10.44 -1.27 -13.36
N TYR A 68 9.59 -1.37 -12.33
CA TYR A 68 9.31 -0.25 -11.45
C TYR A 68 10.56 0.17 -10.66
N LEU A 69 11.29 -0.79 -10.10
CA LEU A 69 12.49 -0.52 -9.29
C LEU A 69 13.63 0.13 -10.10
N ALA A 70 13.65 -0.06 -11.42
CA ALA A 70 14.59 0.57 -12.34
C ALA A 70 14.24 2.03 -12.68
N LEU A 71 13.02 2.48 -12.39
CA LEU A 71 12.61 3.86 -12.68
C LEU A 71 13.32 4.86 -11.73
N PRO A 72 13.68 6.05 -12.23
CA PRO A 72 14.15 7.14 -11.37
C PRO A 72 12.98 7.71 -10.57
N HIS A 73 13.30 8.21 -9.36
CA HIS A 73 12.34 8.96 -8.56
C HIS A 73 11.94 10.26 -9.28
N LEU A 74 10.68 10.66 -9.14
CA LEU A 74 10.18 11.94 -9.63
C LEU A 74 10.35 13.00 -8.52
N ALA A 75 10.90 14.16 -8.90
CA ALA A 75 11.15 15.28 -8.00
C ALA A 75 9.85 16.03 -7.65
#